data_AF-A0AAV3U9F4-F1
#
_entry.id   AF-A0AAV3U9F4-F1
#
_cell.length_a   1.000
_cell.length_b   1.000
_cell.length_c   1.000
_cell.angle_alpha   90.00
_cell.angle_beta   90.00
_cell.angle_gamma   90.00
#
_symmetry.space_group_name_H-M   'P 1'
#
loop_
_entity.id
_entity.type
_entity.pdbx_description
1 polymer ?
#
loop_
_entity_poly.entity_id
_entity_poly.type
_entity_poly.pdbx_seq_one_letter_code
_entity_poly.pdbx_strand_id
1 'polypeptide(L)'
;MDVWQNLIRCGDQHLHNAVLDEAELAYIRACEHIEKRLLLNDNSSDVVEAVVTSYHSLAECLKCQGRYLTAMEVLLKAHQLMSDGLRQSAHLPQKRAAFVEGRRKTIAEIKYFQWIMRMSRDANPADAEVHPEVIYGTSQDSRLGL
;
A
#
# COMPACT_ATOMS: atom_id res chain seq x y z
N MET A 1 0.20 15.65 14.03
CA MET A 1 0.03 14.88 12.78
C MET A 1 1.41 14.77 12.16
N ASP A 2 1.89 13.55 11.91
CA ASP A 2 3.24 13.29 11.39
C ASP A 2 3.36 13.79 9.93
N VAL A 3 4.58 14.03 9.44
CA VAL A 3 4.81 14.62 8.10
C VAL A 3 4.23 13.74 7.00
N TRP A 4 4.41 12.42 7.10
CA TRP A 4 3.87 11.49 6.11
C TRP A 4 2.34 11.46 6.09
N GLN A 5 1.67 11.55 7.25
CA GLN A 5 0.20 11.59 7.33
C GLN A 5 -0.38 12.82 6.62
N ASN A 6 0.28 13.97 6.77
CA ASN A 6 -0.10 15.18 6.05
C ASN A 6 0.09 15.03 4.54
N LEU A 7 1.17 14.40 4.10
CA LEU A 7 1.44 14.16 2.69
C LEU A 7 0.44 13.17 2.09
N ILE A 8 0.07 12.12 2.81
CA ILE A 8 -0.99 11.18 2.39
C ILE A 8 -2.32 11.92 2.24
N ARG A 9 -2.73 12.67 3.26
CA ARG A 9 -3.96 13.46 3.20
C ARG A 9 -3.97 14.46 2.04
N CYS A 10 -2.82 15.09 1.77
CA CYS A 10 -2.66 15.97 0.62
C CYS A 10 -2.83 15.20 -0.69
N GLY A 11 -2.18 14.05 -0.83
CA GLY A 11 -2.32 13.16 -1.99
C GLY A 11 -3.76 12.71 -2.20
N ASP A 12 -4.46 12.29 -1.13
CA ASP A 12 -5.86 11.85 -1.19
C ASP A 12 -6.78 12.97 -1.66
N GLN A 13 -6.53 14.21 -1.22
CA GLN A 13 -7.27 15.38 -1.67
C GLN A 13 -7.04 15.66 -3.16
N HIS A 14 -5.82 15.54 -3.64
CA HIS A 14 -5.50 15.68 -5.07
C HIS A 14 -6.13 14.56 -5.90
N LEU A 15 -6.09 13.32 -5.40
CA LEU A 15 -6.72 12.16 -6.02
C LEU A 15 -8.24 12.35 -6.15
N HIS A 16 -8.90 12.84 -5.09
CA HIS A 16 -10.32 13.17 -5.10
C HIS A 16 -10.66 14.24 -6.14
N ASN A 17 -9.78 15.23 -6.31
CA ASN A 17 -9.92 16.28 -7.30
C ASN A 17 -9.51 15.85 -8.72
N ALA A 18 -9.20 14.56 -8.94
CA ALA A 18 -8.69 13.99 -10.18
C ALA A 18 -7.39 14.64 -10.70
N VAL A 19 -6.61 15.24 -9.78
CA VAL A 19 -5.33 15.85 -10.08
C VAL A 19 -4.21 14.84 -9.79
N LEU A 20 -3.98 13.93 -10.74
CA LEU A 20 -3.18 12.72 -10.51
C LEU A 20 -1.67 12.98 -10.37
N ASP A 21 -1.12 13.99 -11.05
CA ASP A 21 0.32 14.30 -10.99
C ASP A 21 0.71 14.85 -9.60
N GLU A 22 -0.10 15.76 -9.06
CA GLU A 22 0.07 16.30 -7.71
C GLU A 22 -0.17 15.25 -6.63
N ALA A 23 -1.12 14.33 -6.85
CA ALA A 23 -1.34 13.20 -5.96
C ALA A 23 -0.12 12.26 -5.92
N GLU A 24 0.40 11.87 -7.09
CA GLU A 24 1.62 11.04 -7.20
C GLU A 24 2.80 11.71 -6.50
N LEU A 25 3.03 13.00 -6.75
CA LEU A 25 4.11 13.75 -6.11
C LEU A 25 3.98 13.77 -4.58
N ALA A 26 2.77 13.94 -4.05
CA ALA A 26 2.52 13.94 -2.61
C ALA A 26 2.83 12.56 -1.99
N TYR A 27 2.41 11.47 -2.64
CA TYR A 27 2.68 10.12 -2.17
C TYR A 27 4.16 9.74 -2.29
N ILE A 28 4.86 10.14 -3.36
CA ILE A 28 6.31 9.96 -3.49
C ILE A 28 7.04 10.63 -2.33
N ARG A 29 6.68 11.88 -2.00
CA ARG A 29 7.27 12.60 -0.87
C ARG A 29 7.00 11.91 0.47
N ALA A 30 5.82 11.29 0.64
CA ALA A 30 5.51 10.50 1.83
C ALA A 30 6.46 9.29 1.94
N CYS A 31 6.61 8.52 0.85
CA CYS A 31 7.53 7.38 0.78
C CYS A 31 8.98 7.80 1.10
N GLU A 32 9.49 8.87 0.47
CA GLU A 32 10.84 9.38 0.73
C GLU A 32 11.05 9.79 2.19
N HIS A 33 10.05 10.43 2.81
CA HIS A 33 10.13 10.83 4.21
C HIS A 33 10.27 9.61 5.13
N ILE A 34 9.49 8.57 4.88
CA ILE A 34 9.49 7.36 5.71
C ILE A 34 10.75 6.52 5.46
N GLU A 35 11.22 6.42 4.22
CA GLU A 35 12.49 5.77 3.90
C GLU A 35 13.66 6.43 4.65
N LYS A 36 13.68 7.76 4.76
CA LYS A 36 14.67 8.47 5.58
C LYS A 36 14.59 8.06 7.05
N ARG A 37 13.40 7.84 7.61
CA ARG A 37 13.25 7.35 8.99
C ARG A 37 13.77 5.93 9.16
N LEU A 38 13.49 5.04 8.20
CA LEU A 38 14.06 3.69 8.19
C LEU A 38 15.60 3.71 8.12
N LEU A 39 16.19 4.62 7.33
CA LEU A 39 17.64 4.81 7.25
C LEU A 39 18.26 5.27 8.59
N LEU A 40 17.48 5.96 9.42
CA LEU A 40 17.86 6.33 10.79
C LEU A 40 17.60 5.21 11.81
N ASN A 41 17.32 3.99 11.32
CA ASN A 41 17.03 2.79 12.12
C ASN A 41 15.76 2.91 12.99
N ASP A 42 14.84 3.81 12.61
CA ASP A 42 13.52 3.92 13.23
C ASP A 42 12.61 2.81 12.69
N ASN A 43 12.70 1.65 13.36
CA ASN A 43 11.90 0.46 13.07
C ASN A 43 10.67 0.36 13.99
N SER A 44 10.05 1.49 14.32
CA SER A 44 8.81 1.52 15.10
C SER A 44 7.62 0.98 14.31
N SER A 45 6.59 0.49 15.03
CA SER A 45 5.36 0.01 14.39
C SER A 45 4.70 1.09 13.53
N ASP A 46 4.74 2.34 14.00
CA ASP A 46 4.20 3.50 13.29
C ASP A 46 4.90 3.74 11.97
N VAL A 47 6.24 3.58 11.92
CA VAL A 47 7.00 3.68 10.67
C VAL A 47 6.66 2.54 9.73
N VAL A 48 6.51 1.32 10.24
CA VAL A 48 6.10 0.17 9.42
C VAL A 48 4.74 0.40 8.78
N GLU A 49 3.76 0.87 9.56
CA GLU A 49 2.44 1.25 9.05
C GLU A 49 2.54 2.37 8.02
N ALA A 50 3.34 3.40 8.30
CA ALA A 50 3.56 4.52 7.39
C ALA A 50 4.08 4.06 6.02
N VAL A 51 5.05 3.12 5.99
CA VAL A 51 5.57 2.55 4.73
C VAL A 51 4.44 1.90 3.95
N VAL A 52 3.69 0.99 4.58
CA VAL A 52 2.62 0.24 3.89
C VAL A 52 1.58 1.20 3.33
N THR A 53 1.11 2.14 4.13
CA THR A 53 0.10 3.12 3.72
C THR A 53 0.60 4.00 2.58
N SER A 54 1.82 4.53 2.66
CA SER A 54 2.32 5.47 1.64
C SER A 54 2.58 4.80 0.30
N TYR A 55 3.12 3.59 0.33
CA TYR A 55 3.35 2.81 -0.87
C TYR A 55 2.05 2.29 -1.49
N HIS A 56 1.07 1.92 -0.67
CA HIS A 56 -0.27 1.57 -1.14
C HIS A 56 -0.93 2.74 -1.86
N SER A 57 -0.95 3.93 -1.24
CA SER A 57 -1.55 5.12 -1.84
C SER A 57 -0.86 5.52 -3.16
N LEU A 58 0.47 5.40 -3.23
CA LEU A 58 1.19 5.62 -4.48
C LEU A 58 0.80 4.60 -5.55
N ALA A 59 0.70 3.31 -5.19
CA ALA A 59 0.30 2.25 -6.12
C ALA A 59 -1.14 2.44 -6.63
N GLU A 60 -2.07 2.87 -5.77
CA GLU A 60 -3.45 3.19 -6.16
C GLU A 60 -3.51 4.41 -7.09
N CYS A 61 -2.71 5.45 -6.83
CA CYS A 61 -2.62 6.60 -7.73
C CYS A 61 -2.09 6.18 -9.12
N LEU A 62 -1.03 5.38 -9.16
CA LEU A 62 -0.47 4.83 -10.40
C LEU A 62 -1.47 3.92 -11.14
N LYS A 63 -2.30 3.18 -10.39
CA LYS A 63 -3.41 2.40 -10.95
C LYS A 63 -4.43 3.30 -11.63
N CYS A 64 -4.82 4.42 -11.01
CA CYS A 64 -5.73 5.41 -11.61
C CYS A 64 -5.15 6.03 -12.88
N GLN A 65 -3.81 6.11 -13.00
CA GLN A 65 -3.13 6.54 -14.23
C GLN A 65 -2.95 5.41 -15.27
N GLY A 66 -3.42 4.19 -15.00
CA GLY A 66 -3.24 3.01 -15.86
C GLY A 66 -1.83 2.40 -15.86
N ARG A 67 -0.94 2.86 -14.95
CA ARG A 67 0.45 2.42 -14.84
C ARG A 67 0.59 1.20 -13.93
N TYR A 68 -0.09 0.11 -14.26
CA TYR A 68 -0.15 -1.11 -13.43
C TYR A 68 1.21 -1.76 -13.15
N LEU A 69 2.11 -1.77 -14.14
CA LEU A 69 3.47 -2.31 -13.95
C LEU A 69 4.26 -1.48 -12.94
N THR A 70 4.24 -0.15 -13.07
CA THR A 70 4.91 0.75 -12.13
C THR A 70 4.30 0.66 -10.72
N ALA A 71 2.97 0.55 -10.62
CA ALA A 71 2.30 0.33 -9.34
C ALA A 71 2.79 -0.96 -8.65
N MET A 72 2.94 -2.05 -9.41
CA MET A 72 3.47 -3.31 -8.88
C MET A 72 4.95 -3.17 -8.44
N GLU A 73 5.78 -2.46 -9.19
CA GLU A 73 7.18 -2.18 -8.82
C GLU A 73 7.29 -1.41 -7.50
N VAL A 74 6.40 -0.42 -7.30
CA VAL A 74 6.28 0.32 -6.04
C VAL A 74 5.96 -0.64 -4.89
N LEU A 75 4.95 -1.50 -5.03
CA LEU A 75 4.60 -2.46 -3.99
C LEU A 75 5.68 -3.51 -3.73
N LEU A 76 6.43 -3.93 -4.76
CA LEU A 76 7.59 -4.81 -4.60
C LEU A 76 8.70 -4.13 -3.78
N LYS A 77 8.94 -2.84 -4.00
CA LYS A 77 9.87 -2.05 -3.17
C LYS A 77 9.41 -2.01 -1.71
N ALA A 78 8.12 -1.76 -1.45
CA ALA A 78 7.56 -1.82 -0.09
C ALA A 78 7.76 -3.19 0.57
N HIS A 79 7.48 -4.26 -0.17
CA HIS A 79 7.66 -5.63 0.29
C HIS A 79 9.12 -5.96 0.64
N GLN A 80 10.06 -5.46 -0.16
CA GLN A 80 11.48 -5.60 0.10
C GLN A 80 11.90 -4.87 1.38
N LEU A 81 11.45 -3.62 1.58
CA LEU A 81 11.69 -2.87 2.82
C LEU A 81 11.16 -3.62 4.06
N MET A 82 9.96 -4.20 3.97
CA MET A 82 9.40 -5.02 5.05
C MET A 82 10.24 -6.27 5.33
N SER A 83 10.74 -6.92 4.28
CA SER A 83 11.58 -8.11 4.41
C SER A 83 12.94 -7.80 5.02
N ASP A 84 13.53 -6.65 4.68
CA ASP A 84 14.79 -6.19 5.24
C ASP A 84 14.64 -5.76 6.70
N GLY A 85 13.59 -5.01 7.04
CA GLY A 85 13.28 -4.66 8.42
C GLY A 85 12.96 -5.88 9.30
N LEU A 86 12.33 -6.93 8.73
CA LEU A 86 12.10 -8.20 9.41
C LEU A 86 13.42 -8.93 9.74
N ARG A 87 14.38 -8.92 8.81
CA ARG A 87 15.71 -9.50 9.03
C ARG A 87 16.45 -8.77 10.16
N GLN A 88 16.37 -7.44 10.18
CA GLN A 88 17.00 -6.60 11.21
C GLN A 88 16.32 -6.74 12.59
N SER A 89 15.01 -6.99 12.61
CA SER A 89 14.20 -7.12 13.83
C SER A 89 14.07 -8.56 14.33
N ALA A 90 14.94 -9.49 13.89
CA ALA A 90 14.86 -10.91 14.21
C ALA A 90 14.81 -11.20 15.73
N HIS A 91 15.44 -10.34 16.52
CA HIS A 91 15.56 -10.48 17.98
C HIS A 91 14.53 -9.66 18.78
N LEU A 92 13.61 -8.94 18.12
CA LEU A 92 12.65 -8.04 18.77
C LEU A 92 11.20 -8.46 18.43
N PRO A 93 10.55 -9.32 19.24
CA PRO A 93 9.26 -9.92 18.92
C PRO A 93 8.14 -8.91 18.59
N GLN A 94 8.08 -7.81 19.34
CA GLN A 94 7.06 -6.77 19.15
C GLN A 94 7.22 -6.03 17.81
N LYS A 95 8.47 -5.73 17.41
CA LYS A 95 8.75 -5.11 16.10
C LYS A 95 8.56 -6.09 14.96
N ARG A 96 8.92 -7.36 15.18
CA ARG A 96 8.78 -8.43 14.21
C ARG A 96 7.33 -8.62 13.75
N ALA A 97 6.36 -8.53 14.67
CA ALA A 97 4.94 -8.65 14.33
C ALA A 97 4.48 -7.59 13.32
N ALA A 98 4.87 -6.33 13.52
CA ALA A 98 4.54 -5.24 12.61
C ALA A 98 5.09 -5.49 11.20
N PHE A 99 6.36 -5.87 11.07
CA PHE A 99 6.96 -6.18 9.77
C PHE A 99 6.33 -7.39 9.08
N VAL A 100 5.95 -8.43 9.84
CA VAL A 100 5.22 -9.59 9.27
C VAL A 100 3.88 -9.15 8.69
N GLU A 101 3.14 -8.31 9.42
CA GLU A 101 1.85 -7.81 8.97
C GLU A 101 1.99 -6.88 7.76
N GLY A 102 2.96 -5.96 7.77
CA GLY A 102 3.25 -5.11 6.61
C GLY A 102 3.64 -5.91 5.36
N ARG A 103 4.41 -7.00 5.54
CA ARG A 103 4.75 -7.92 4.46
C ARG A 103 3.53 -8.67 3.93
N ARG A 104 2.59 -9.05 4.80
CA ARG A 104 1.33 -9.72 4.44
C ARG A 104 0.42 -8.79 3.61
N LYS A 105 0.32 -7.51 3.98
CA LYS A 105 -0.45 -6.50 3.23
C LYS A 105 0.14 -6.26 1.85
N THR A 106 1.44 -5.96 1.77
CA THR A 106 2.13 -5.71 0.49
C THR A 106 2.05 -6.90 -0.47
N ILE A 107 2.19 -8.14 0.00
CA ILE A 107 2.05 -9.31 -0.89
C ILE A 107 0.61 -9.54 -1.37
N ALA A 108 -0.40 -9.20 -0.56
CA ALA A 108 -1.79 -9.29 -0.99
C ALA A 108 -2.07 -8.30 -2.13
N GLU A 109 -1.55 -7.08 -2.02
CA GLU A 109 -1.70 -6.07 -3.07
C GLU A 109 -0.92 -6.42 -4.34
N ILE A 110 0.32 -6.91 -4.23
CA ILE A 110 1.07 -7.39 -5.40
C ILE A 110 0.27 -8.45 -6.15
N LYS A 111 -0.33 -9.40 -5.44
CA LYS A 111 -1.19 -10.44 -6.04
C LYS A 111 -2.43 -9.85 -6.72
N TYR A 112 -3.03 -8.82 -6.12
CA TYR A 112 -4.16 -8.11 -6.73
C TYR A 112 -3.76 -7.46 -8.06
N PHE A 113 -2.63 -6.74 -8.10
CA PHE A 113 -2.13 -6.14 -9.35
C PHE A 113 -1.78 -7.21 -10.41
N GLN A 114 -1.16 -8.32 -10.01
CA GLN A 114 -0.91 -9.46 -10.89
C GLN A 114 -2.20 -10.04 -11.49
N TRP A 115 -3.24 -10.17 -10.67
CA TRP A 115 -4.54 -10.66 -11.12
C TRP A 115 -5.17 -9.70 -12.13
N ILE A 116 -5.22 -8.40 -11.85
CA ILE A 116 -5.75 -7.39 -12.80
C ILE A 116 -5.04 -7.48 -14.14
N MET A 117 -3.70 -7.47 -14.13
CA MET A 117 -2.92 -7.50 -15.37
C MET A 117 -3.14 -8.79 -16.17
N ARG A 118 -3.34 -9.92 -15.49
CA ARG A 118 -3.68 -11.19 -16.13
C ARG A 118 -5.07 -11.14 -16.77
N MET A 119 -6.07 -10.64 -16.03
CA MET A 119 -7.41 -10.46 -16.55
C MET A 119 -7.44 -9.53 -17.77
N SER A 120 -6.68 -8.42 -17.76
CA SER A 120 -6.58 -7.53 -18.91
C SER A 120 -5.90 -8.17 -20.12
N ARG A 121 -4.96 -9.10 -19.91
CA ARG A 121 -4.28 -9.84 -21.00
C ARG A 121 -5.17 -10.92 -21.60
N ASP A 122 -5.99 -11.55 -20.77
CA ASP A 122 -6.89 -12.64 -21.16
C ASP A 122 -8.29 -12.14 -21.55
N ALA A 123 -8.57 -10.83 -21.40
CA ALA A 123 -9.84 -10.22 -21.74
C ALA A 123 -10.08 -10.25 -23.26
N ASN A 124 -10.99 -11.13 -23.67
CA ASN A 124 -11.74 -10.96 -24.91
C ASN A 124 -12.58 -9.67 -24.78
N PRO A 125 -12.52 -8.71 -25.73
CA PRO A 125 -13.25 -7.44 -25.62
C PRO A 125 -14.79 -7.59 -25.49
N ALA A 126 -15.33 -8.80 -25.70
CA ALA A 126 -16.74 -9.12 -25.51
C ALA A 126 -17.16 -9.39 -24.05
N ASP A 127 -16.22 -9.67 -23.13
CA ASP A 127 -16.50 -10.16 -21.77
C ASP A 127 -16.24 -9.11 -20.67
N ALA A 128 -16.01 -7.84 -21.04
CA ALA A 128 -15.53 -6.78 -20.15
C ALA A 128 -16.57 -6.20 -19.14
N GLU A 129 -17.74 -6.82 -18.99
CA GLU A 129 -18.74 -6.43 -17.99
C GLU A 129 -19.00 -7.54 -16.96
N VAL A 130 -18.17 -7.64 -15.90
CA VAL A 130 -18.66 -8.11 -14.58
C VAL A 130 -17.84 -7.45 -13.47
N HIS A 131 -18.56 -6.82 -12.55
CA HIS A 131 -18.11 -6.00 -11.41
C HIS A 131 -17.22 -6.74 -10.38
N PRO A 132 -16.39 -6.00 -9.61
CA PRO A 132 -15.65 -6.53 -8.47
C PRO A 132 -16.51 -6.48 -7.19
N GLU A 133 -17.15 -7.58 -6.84
CA GLU A 133 -17.35 -7.91 -5.42
C GLU A 133 -16.21 -8.82 -5.00
N VAL A 134 -15.37 -8.34 -4.08
CA VAL A 134 -14.69 -9.07 -2.99
C VAL A 134 -13.56 -8.17 -2.49
N ILE A 135 -13.42 -8.15 -1.16
CA ILE A 135 -12.45 -7.42 -0.32
C ILE A 135 -12.85 -5.98 0.09
N TYR A 136 -13.99 -5.85 0.79
CA TYR A 136 -13.96 -5.25 2.12
C TYR A 136 -14.85 -6.10 3.02
N GLY A 137 -14.23 -6.85 3.94
CA GLY A 137 -14.96 -7.47 5.03
C GLY A 137 -15.52 -6.35 5.91
N THR A 138 -16.81 -6.07 5.77
CA THR A 138 -17.56 -5.37 6.81
C THR A 138 -17.56 -6.26 8.03
N SER A 139 -16.73 -5.91 9.01
CA SER A 139 -16.89 -6.37 10.38
C SER A 139 -18.19 -5.76 10.91
N GLN A 140 -19.29 -6.47 10.72
CA GLN A 140 -20.43 -6.44 11.63
C GLN A 140 -20.46 -7.79 12.34
N ASP A 141 -19.60 -7.94 13.33
CA ASP A 141 -19.84 -8.89 14.41
C ASP A 141 -20.28 -8.09 15.63
N SER A 142 -21.59 -7.88 15.73
CA SER A 142 -22.25 -7.46 16.97
C SER A 142 -23.06 -8.64 17.46
N ARG A 143 -22.40 -9.56 18.17
CA ARG A 143 -23.05 -10.54 19.03
C ARG A 143 -22.41 -10.52 20.40
N LEU A 144 -23.03 -9.79 21.32
CA LEU A 144 -23.25 -10.27 22.68
C LEU A 144 -24.62 -9.76 23.13
N GLY A 145 -25.52 -10.70 23.36
CA GLY A 145 -26.78 -10.43 24.04
C GLY A 145 -26.57 -10.26 25.54
N LEU A 146 -27.48 -9.51 26.15
CA LEU A 146 -28.17 -9.81 27.40
C LEU A 146 -29.60 -9.27 27.27
#